data_AF-A0A381QEA6-F1
#
_entry.id   AF-A0A381QEA6-F1
#
_cell.length_a   1.000
_cell.length_b   1.000
_cell.length_c   1.000
_cell.angle_alpha   90.00
_cell.angle_beta   90.00
_cell.angle_gamma   90.00
#
_symmetry.space_group_name_H-M   'P 1'
#
loop_
_entity.id
_entity.type
_entity.pdbx_description
1 polymer ?
#
loop_
_entity_poly.entity_id
_entity_poly.type
_entity_poly.pdbx_seq_one_letter_code
_entity_poly.pdbx_strand_id
1 'polypeptide(L)' 'MTNTIDDLRMAFELFGVCTTCHRTELLDLDMLHERFGPDCPIAKVRDRVRCNQCGTFTRDIRIVYVGRCGVARGFHYRT' A
#
# COMPACT_ATOMS: atom_id res chain seq x y z
N MET A 1 9.79 -9.17 -11.51
CA MET A 1 9.03 -8.00 -12.02
C MET A 1 8.88 -7.04 -10.86
N THR A 2 9.27 -5.78 -11.06
CA THR A 2 9.21 -4.75 -10.02
C THR A 2 8.01 -3.86 -10.34
N ASN A 3 6.98 -3.87 -9.51
CA ASN A 3 5.81 -3.01 -9.72
C ASN A 3 6.18 -1.55 -9.44
N THR A 4 5.80 -0.65 -10.34
CA THR A 4 5.95 0.80 -10.22
C THR A 4 4.77 1.41 -9.45
N ILE A 5 4.83 2.71 -9.13
CA ILE A 5 3.68 3.41 -8.53
C ILE A 5 2.52 3.47 -9.53
N ASP A 6 2.81 3.70 -10.81
CA ASP A 6 1.78 3.85 -11.83
C ASP A 6 1.01 2.54 -12.07
N ASP A 7 1.71 1.40 -12.18
CA ASP A 7 1.10 0.07 -12.26
C ASP A 7 0.11 -0.16 -11.12
N LEU A 8 0.47 0.28 -9.91
CA LEU A 8 -0.33 0.08 -8.71
C LEU A 8 -1.53 1.01 -8.64
N ARG A 9 -1.37 2.30 -9.00
CA ARG A 9 -2.50 3.26 -9.09
C ARG A 9 -3.59 2.76 -10.01
N MET A 10 -3.22 2.14 -11.13
CA MET A 10 -4.19 1.66 -12.12
C MET A 10 -4.97 0.43 -11.63
N ALA A 11 -4.36 -0.43 -10.82
CA ALA A 11 -4.91 -1.75 -10.50
C ALA A 11 -5.39 -1.93 -9.05
N PHE A 12 -4.88 -1.15 -8.09
CA PHE A 12 -5.04 -1.43 -6.66
C PHE A 12 -5.29 -0.16 -5.81
N GLU A 13 -5.96 -0.38 -4.69
CA GLU A 13 -5.89 0.47 -3.50
C GLU A 13 -4.89 -0.16 -2.51
N LEU A 14 -4.00 0.65 -1.94
CA LEU A 14 -3.00 0.16 -1.00
C LEU A 14 -3.31 0.65 0.40
N PHE A 15 -3.31 -0.25 1.38
CA PHE A 15 -3.48 0.09 2.79
C PHE A 15 -2.19 -0.16 3.56
N GLY A 16 -1.79 0.80 4.39
CA GLY A 16 -0.76 0.63 5.39
C GLY A 16 -1.37 0.16 6.70
N VAL A 17 -0.95 -1.01 7.19
CA VAL A 17 -1.36 -1.58 8.47
C VAL A 17 -0.17 -1.53 9.43
N CYS A 18 -0.22 -0.65 10.41
CA CYS A 18 0.80 -0.61 11.46
C CYS A 18 0.59 -1.76 12.44
N THR A 19 1.57 -2.64 12.60
CA THR A 19 1.48 -3.77 13.53
C THR A 19 1.67 -3.37 14.99
N THR A 20 2.19 -2.16 15.25
CA THR A 20 2.43 -1.64 16.60
C THR A 20 1.18 -1.00 17.20
N CYS A 21 0.52 -0.09 16.47
CA CYS A 21 -0.67 0.60 16.95
C CYS A 21 -1.98 0.12 16.30
N HIS A 22 -1.90 -0.89 15.43
CA HIS A 22 -3.03 -1.51 14.72
C HIS A 22 -3.83 -0.57 13.80
N ARG A 23 -3.34 0.65 13.55
CA ARG A 23 -3.97 1.58 12.61
C ARG A 23 -3.84 1.06 11.19
N THR A 24 -4.96 1.11 10.47
CA THR A 24 -5.02 0.83 9.03
C THR A 24 -5.47 2.09 8.32
N GLU A 25 -4.74 2.49 7.28
CA GLU A 25 -5.04 3.71 6.54
C GLU A 25 -4.69 3.53 5.06
N LEU A 26 -5.48 4.17 4.19
CA LEU A 26 -5.23 4.17 2.76
C LEU A 26 -3.94 4.95 2.48
N LEU A 27 -3.05 4.37 1.66
CA LEU A 27 -1.86 5.04 1.18
C LEU A 27 -2.22 5.90 -0.03
N ASP A 28 -1.83 7.16 0.03
CA ASP A 28 -2.03 8.11 -1.06
C ASP A 28 -1.01 7.86 -2.18
N LEU A 29 -1.40 7.02 -3.13
CA LEU A 29 -0.56 6.70 -4.29
C LEU A 29 -0.44 7.87 -5.27
N ASP A 30 -1.41 8.79 -5.30
CA ASP A 30 -1.36 9.99 -6.15
C ASP A 30 -0.26 10.93 -5.65
N MET A 31 -0.23 11.21 -4.35
CA MET A 31 0.85 11.98 -3.72
C MET A 31 2.22 11.31 -3.90
N LEU A 32 2.31 9.99 -3.80
CA LEU A 32 3.56 9.27 -4.03
C LEU A 32 4.01 9.36 -5.50
N HIS A 33 3.07 9.27 -6.44
CA HIS A 33 3.32 9.43 -7.87
C HIS A 33 3.84 10.82 -8.20
N GLU A 34 3.20 11.88 -7.68
CA GLU A 34 3.65 13.26 -7.85
C GLU A 34 5.05 13.50 -7.25
N ARG A 35 5.32 12.90 -6.09
CA ARG A 35 6.58 13.12 -5.36
C ARG A 35 7.77 12.35 -5.94
N PHE A 36 7.57 11.13 -6.41
CA PHE A 36 8.66 10.22 -6.80
C PHE A 36 8.67 9.86 -8.29
N GLY A 37 7.64 10.26 -9.04
CA GLY A 37 7.45 9.92 -10.44
C GLY A 37 6.79 8.55 -10.66
N PRO A 38 6.24 8.33 -11.86
CA PRO A 38 5.50 7.11 -12.21
C PRO A 38 6.32 5.83 -12.08
N ASP A 39 7.59 5.87 -12.54
CA ASP A 39 8.48 4.71 -12.61
C ASP A 39 9.11 4.32 -11.27
N CYS A 40 8.77 5.02 -10.19
CA CYS A 40 9.33 4.72 -8.87
C CYS A 40 8.92 3.31 -8.42
N PRO A 41 9.88 2.43 -8.07
CA PRO A 41 9.56 1.11 -7.53
C PRO A 41 8.80 1.18 -6.21
N ILE A 42 7.78 0.36 -6.02
CA ILE A 42 7.05 0.31 -4.74
C ILE A 42 7.94 -0.08 -3.54
N ALA A 43 9.04 -0.81 -3.78
CA ALA A 43 10.03 -1.12 -2.77
C ALA A 43 10.61 0.16 -2.12
N LYS A 44 10.83 1.21 -2.91
CA LYS A 44 11.30 2.51 -2.40
C LYS A 44 10.27 3.23 -1.52
N VAL A 45 8.97 2.98 -1.75
CA VAL A 45 7.89 3.49 -0.89
C VAL A 45 7.88 2.72 0.44
N ARG A 46 8.01 1.38 0.37
CA ARG A 46 8.11 0.51 1.55
C ARG A 46 9.26 0.90 2.47
N ASP A 47 10.36 1.42 1.93
CA ASP A 47 11.51 1.88 2.71
C ASP A 47 11.31 3.26 3.37
N ARG A 48 10.21 3.97 3.06
CA ARG A 48 9.96 5.33 3.54
C ARG A 48 8.67 5.49 4.34
N VAL A 49 7.78 4.50 4.31
CA VAL A 49 6.48 4.58 4.99
C VAL A 49 6.66 4.63 6.52
N ARG A 50 5.93 5.55 7.15
CA ARG A 50 5.90 5.77 8.60
C ARG A 50 4.46 5.87 9.07
N CYS A 51 4.17 5.34 10.25
CA CYS A 51 2.87 5.55 10.87
C CYS A 51 2.80 6.99 11.43
N ASN A 52 1.81 7.76 11.01
CA ASN A 52 1.62 9.13 11.51
C ASN A 52 1.14 9.18 12.96
N GLN A 53 0.63 8.07 13.51
CA GLN A 53 0.19 7.99 14.90
C GLN A 53 1.35 7.69 15.87
N CYS A 54 2.06 6.58 15.66
CA CYS A 54 3.07 6.09 16.60
C CYS A 54 4.51 6.34 16.14
N GLY A 55 4.71 6.83 14.91
CA GLY A 55 6.04 7.18 14.38
C GLY A 55 6.90 6.00 13.95
N THR A 56 6.45 4.75 14.13
CA THR A 56 7.20 3.56 13.70
C THR A 56 7.32 3.48 12.17
N PHE A 57 8.41 2.87 11.70
CA PHE A 57 8.78 2.78 10.28
C PHE A 57 8.65 1.36 9.71
N THR A 58 8.36 1.31 8.40
CA THR A 58 8.67 0.28 7.39
C THR A 58 8.56 -1.20 7.75
N ARG A 59 9.34 -1.72 8.70
CA ARG A 59 9.31 -3.15 9.09
C ARG A 59 8.02 -3.54 9.82
N ASP A 60 7.46 -2.60 10.57
CA ASP A 60 6.23 -2.81 11.34
C ASP A 60 4.99 -2.24 10.60
N ILE A 61 5.12 -1.92 9.31
CA ILE A 61 4.00 -1.46 8.48
C ILE A 61 3.82 -2.44 7.34
N ARG A 62 2.76 -3.23 7.41
CA ARG A 62 2.37 -4.13 6.33
C ARG A 62 1.64 -3.32 5.26
N ILE A 63 2.02 -3.50 4.00
CA ILE A 63 1.26 -2.96 2.86
C ILE A 63 0.34 -4.04 2.31
N VAL A 64 -0.96 -3.78 2.33
CA VAL A 64 -2.00 -4.65 1.80
C VAL A 64 -2.48 -4.09 0.47
N TYR A 65 -2.56 -4.95 -0.54
CA TYR A 65 -3.00 -4.62 -1.90
C TYR A 65 -4.43 -5.10 -2.05
N VAL A 66 -5.35 -4.17 -2.29
CA VAL A 66 -6.77 -4.46 -2.48
C VAL A 66 -7.11 -4.15 -3.92
N GLY A 67 -7.57 -5.15 -4.68
CA GLY A 67 -8.07 -4.91 -6.03
C GLY A 67 -9.29 -3.99 -5.98
N ARG A 68 -9.50 -3.18 -7.02
CA ARG A 68 -10.63 -2.25 -7.07
C ARG A 68 -11.97 -2.98 -6.84
N CYS A 69 -12.90 -2.28 -6.17
CA CYS A 69 -14.21 -2.81 -5.80
C CYS A 69 -14.94 -3.42 -7.03
N GLY A 70 -15.53 -4.61 -6.87
CA GLY A 70 -16.20 -5.36 -7.94
C GLY A 70 -15.35 -6.36 -8.71
N VAL A 71 -14.03 -6.40 -8.48
CA VAL A 71 -13.10 -7.37 -9.13
C VAL A 71 -12.61 -8.46 -8.16
N ALA A 72 -13.02 -8.41 -6.88
CA ALA A 72 -12.66 -9.39 -5.87
C ALA A 72 -13.26 -10.77 -6.21
N ARG A 73 -12.43 -11.71 -6.68
CA ARG A 73 -12.82 -13.10 -7.01
C ARG A 73 -12.13 -14.17 -6.15
N GLY A 74 -11.46 -13.80 -5.07
CA GLY A 74 -10.39 -14.64 -4.50
C GLY A 74 -10.69 -15.48 -3.26
N PHE A 75 -11.71 -15.13 -2.47
CA PHE A 75 -11.91 -15.76 -1.15
C PHE A 75 -13.33 -16.32 -1.00
N HIS A 76 -13.42 -17.62 -0.74
CA HIS A 76 -14.64 -18.32 -0.38
C HIS A 76 -14.49 -18.84 1.06
N TYR A 77 -15.51 -18.64 1.89
CA TYR A 77 -15.55 -19.24 3.22
C TYR A 77 -16.06 -20.68 3.11
N ARG A 78 -15.49 -21.62 3.89
CA ARG A 78 -16.09 -22.94 4.06
C ARG A 78 -17.43 -22.75 4.77
N THR A 79 -18.49 -23.24 4.14
CA THR A 79 -19.77 -23.52 4.80
C THR A 79 -19.64 -24.71 5.72
#